data_AF-L5NHL5-F1
#
_entry.id   AF-L5NHL5-F1
#
_cell.length_a   1.000
_cell.length_b   1.000
_cell.length_c   1.000
_cell.angle_alpha   90.00
_cell.angle_beta   90.00
_cell.angle_gamma   90.00
#
_symmetry.space_group_name_H-M   'P 1'
#
loop_
_entity.id
_entity.type
_entity.pdbx_description
1 polymer ?
#
loop_
_entity_poly.entity_id
_entity_poly.type
_entity_poly.pdbx_seq_one_letter_code
_entity_poly.pdbx_strand_id
1 'polypeptide(L)' 'DGAPLRRAFRAGYESVRPLPPVPRAYRVAAVVHSAVDSAGEVTRPGYPERTGAAAVDFHRARLDAWL' A
#
# COMPACT_ATOMS: atom_id res chain seq x y z
N ASP A 1 11.93 -16.61 -5.47
CA ASP A 1 11.59 -15.45 -6.33
C ASP A 1 10.18 -15.58 -6.93
N GLY A 2 9.13 -15.17 -6.21
CA GLY A 2 7.72 -15.34 -6.63
C GLY A 2 7.25 -14.52 -7.85
N ALA A 3 8.16 -14.08 -8.72
CA ALA A 3 7.83 -13.32 -9.93
C ALA A 3 6.95 -14.09 -10.93
N PRO A 4 7.14 -15.40 -11.19
CA PRO A 4 6.25 -16.16 -12.08
C PRO A 4 4.80 -16.18 -11.59
N LEU A 5 4.59 -16.45 -10.30
CA LEU A 5 3.26 -16.43 -9.68
C LEU A 5 2.60 -15.05 -9.77
N ARG A 6 3.33 -13.97 -9.47
CA ARG A 6 2.80 -12.61 -9.58
C ARG A 6 2.38 -12.26 -11.01
N ARG A 7 3.12 -12.73 -12.02
CA ARG A 7 2.76 -12.52 -13.43
C ARG A 7 1.49 -13.29 -13.79
N ALA A 8 1.42 -14.57 -13.47
CA ALA A 8 0.25 -15.40 -13.74
C ALA A 8 -1.03 -14.84 -13.05
N PHE A 9 -0.89 -14.39 -11.81
CA PHE A 9 -1.98 -13.76 -11.07
C PHE A 9 -2.51 -12.50 -11.75
N ARG A 10 -1.62 -11.59 -12.18
CA ARG A 10 -2.02 -10.36 -12.88
C ARG A 10 -2.66 -10.65 -14.24
N ALA A 11 -2.06 -11.55 -15.02
CA ALA A 11 -2.59 -11.96 -16.31
C ALA A 11 -4.01 -12.56 -16.18
N GLY A 12 -4.29 -13.28 -15.08
CA GLY A 12 -5.64 -13.78 -14.79
C GLY A 12 -6.69 -12.69 -14.54
N TYR A 13 -6.34 -11.56 -13.91
CA TYR A 13 -7.28 -10.43 -13.76
C TYR A 13 -7.54 -9.72 -15.08
N GLU A 14 -6.51 -9.56 -15.90
CA GLU A 14 -6.60 -8.89 -17.20
C GLU A 14 -7.35 -9.72 -18.24
N SER A 15 -7.42 -11.05 -18.08
CA SER A 15 -8.11 -11.94 -19.04
C SER A 15 -9.63 -11.78 -19.05
N VAL A 16 -10.24 -11.31 -17.95
CA VAL A 16 -11.69 -11.09 -17.85
C VAL A 16 -12.06 -9.66 -18.23
N ARG A 17 -11.25 -8.67 -17.84
CA ARG A 17 -11.47 -7.25 -18.17
C ARG A 17 -10.18 -6.44 -18.01
N PRO A 18 -10.05 -5.32 -18.75
CA PRO A 18 -8.99 -4.34 -18.47
C PRO A 18 -9.09 -3.82 -17.03
N LEU A 19 -7.93 -3.58 -16.42
CA LEU A 19 -7.85 -2.88 -15.15
C LEU A 19 -8.31 -1.42 -15.35
N PRO A 20 -9.11 -0.87 -14.42
CA PRO A 20 -9.50 0.53 -14.52
C PRO A 20 -8.25 1.43 -14.40
N PRO A 21 -8.20 2.55 -15.12
CA PRO A 21 -7.16 3.55 -14.86
C PRO A 21 -7.32 4.06 -13.43
N VAL A 22 -6.24 4.04 -12.66
CA VAL A 22 -6.22 4.56 -11.29
C VAL A 22 -5.37 5.84 -11.25
N PRO A 23 -5.99 7.03 -11.19
CA PRO A 23 -5.30 8.30 -11.02
C PRO A 23 -4.32 8.29 -9.85
N ARG A 24 -3.23 9.07 -9.96
CA ARG A 24 -2.23 9.22 -8.89
C ARG A 24 -2.86 9.65 -7.56
N ALA A 25 -3.88 10.51 -7.60
CA ALA A 25 -4.61 10.97 -6.42
C ALA A 25 -5.24 9.82 -5.61
N TYR A 26 -5.88 8.85 -6.25
CA TYR A 26 -6.48 7.71 -5.54
C TYR A 26 -5.44 6.77 -4.94
N ARG A 27 -4.28 6.65 -5.59
CA ARG A 27 -3.17 5.85 -5.04
C ARG A 27 -2.58 6.49 -3.78
N VAL A 28 -2.36 7.81 -3.82
CA VAL A 28 -1.91 8.57 -2.64
C VAL A 28 -2.94 8.46 -1.51
N ALA A 29 -4.23 8.64 -1.81
CA ALA A 29 -5.29 8.48 -0.84
C ALA A 29 -5.30 7.07 -0.21
N ALA A 30 -5.10 6.03 -1.01
CA ALA A 30 -5.02 4.65 -0.51
C ALA A 30 -3.81 4.43 0.42
N VAL A 31 -2.64 4.98 0.07
CA VAL A 31 -1.43 4.90 0.94
C VAL A 31 -1.69 5.59 2.27
N VAL A 32 -2.20 6.82 2.25
CA VAL A 32 -2.54 7.58 3.46
C VAL A 32 -3.60 6.86 4.29
N HIS A 33 -4.65 6.33 3.64
CA HIS A 33 -5.70 5.58 4.33
C HIS A 33 -5.16 4.31 5.00
N SER A 34 -4.19 3.62 4.40
CA SER A 34 -3.56 2.44 5.00
C SER A 34 -2.66 2.76 6.21
N ALA A 35 -2.24 4.02 6.35
CA ALA A 35 -1.40 4.45 7.46
C ALA A 35 -2.19 4.64 8.75
N VAL A 36 -3.53 4.71 8.68
CA VAL A 36 -4.42 4.89 9.83
C VAL A 36 -5.45 3.76 9.92
N ASP A 37 -5.89 3.44 11.12
CA ASP A 37 -6.99 2.50 11.34
C ASP A 37 -8.36 3.20 11.22
N SER A 38 -9.44 2.46 11.51
CA SER A 38 -10.81 3.00 11.42
C SER A 38 -11.12 4.07 12.48
N ALA A 39 -10.31 4.20 13.54
CA ALA A 39 -10.43 5.27 14.52
C ALA A 39 -9.61 6.52 14.12
N GLY A 40 -8.83 6.44 13.04
CA GLY A 40 -7.91 7.49 12.61
C GLY A 40 -6.55 7.43 13.30
N GLU A 41 -6.27 6.36 14.06
CA GLU A 41 -5.00 6.18 14.75
C GLU A 41 -3.95 5.59 13.81
N VAL A 42 -2.70 6.04 13.93
CA VAL A 42 -1.61 5.53 13.07
C VAL A 42 -1.42 4.02 13.34
N THR A 43 -1.51 3.23 12.28
CA THR A 43 -1.31 1.78 12.36
C THR A 43 0.11 1.47 12.81
N ARG A 44 0.31 0.30 13.43
CA ARG A 44 1.60 -0.16 13.94
C ARG A 44 2.28 -1.10 12.94
N PRO A 45 3.16 -0.62 12.06
CA PRO A 45 3.67 -1.42 10.96
C PRO A 45 4.82 -2.33 11.37
N GLY A 46 4.91 -3.49 10.70
CA GLY A 46 6.06 -4.40 10.79
C GLY A 46 5.99 -5.38 11.96
N TYR A 47 7.04 -6.21 12.07
CA TYR A 47 7.23 -7.12 13.19
C TYR A 47 8.69 -7.06 13.69
N PRO A 48 8.95 -6.88 15.00
CA PRO A 48 7.95 -6.47 16.00
C PRO A 48 7.33 -5.12 15.62
N GLU A 49 6.13 -4.88 16.14
CA GLU A 49 5.35 -3.68 15.80
C GLU A 49 6.11 -2.39 16.16
N ARG A 50 6.11 -1.44 15.22
CA ARG A 50 6.59 -0.08 15.49
C ARG A 50 5.45 0.77 16.03
N THR A 51 5.76 1.64 17.00
CA THR A 51 4.78 2.51 17.66
C THR A 51 5.26 3.97 17.68
N GLY A 52 4.35 4.91 17.98
CA GLY A 52 4.67 6.32 18.14
C GLY A 52 5.42 6.90 16.93
N ALA A 53 6.51 7.63 17.18
CA ALA A 53 7.32 8.25 16.14
C ALA A 53 7.86 7.26 15.11
N ALA A 54 8.24 6.04 15.53
CA ALA A 54 8.77 5.03 14.61
C ALA A 54 7.71 4.52 13.62
N ALA A 55 6.43 4.50 14.01
CA ALA A 55 5.33 4.18 13.10
C ALA A 55 5.09 5.32 12.09
N VAL A 56 5.12 6.57 12.57
CA VAL A 56 4.98 7.77 11.73
C VAL A 56 6.10 7.85 10.69
N ASP A 57 7.35 7.65 11.11
CA ASP A 57 8.51 7.74 10.22
C ASP A 57 8.49 6.63 9.15
N PHE A 58 8.05 5.42 9.52
CA PHE A 58 7.86 4.33 8.57
C PHE A 58 6.86 4.72 7.46
N HIS A 59 5.70 5.24 7.84
CA HIS A 59 4.66 5.61 6.88
C HIS A 59 5.07 6.82 6.03
N ARG A 60 5.78 7.80 6.63
CA ARG A 60 6.36 8.94 5.89
C ARG A 60 7.34 8.47 4.82
N ALA A 61 8.32 7.64 5.19
CA ALA A 61 9.28 7.09 4.23
C ALA A 61 8.61 6.28 3.11
N ARG A 62 7.52 5.58 3.43
CA ARG A 62 6.71 4.84 2.44
C ARG A 62 5.98 5.75 1.47
N LEU A 63 5.45 6.88 1.96
CA LEU A 63 4.81 7.90 1.13
C LEU A 63 5.84 8.56 0.22
N ASP A 64 6.98 8.97 0.77
CA ASP A 64 8.06 9.62 0.03
C ASP A 64 8.65 8.73 -1.07
N ALA A 65 8.84 7.43 -0.80
CA ALA A 65 9.31 6.47 -1.79
C ALA A 65 8.33 6.23 -2.96
N TRP A 66 7.07 6.68 -2.82
CA TRP A 66 6.01 6.48 -3.80
C TRP A 66 5.69 7.74 -4.61
N LEU A 67 6.07 8.92 -4.10
CA LEU A 67 5.88 10.20 -4.76
C LEU A 67 6.87 10.38 -5.91
#